data_AF-A0A392SMP9-F1
#
_entry.id   AF-A0A392SMP9-F1
#
_cell.length_a   1.000
_cell.length_b   1.000
_cell.length_c   1.000
_cell.angle_alpha   90.00
_cell.angle_beta   90.00
_cell.angle_gamma   90.00
#
_symmetry.space_group_name_H-M   'P 1'
#
loop_
_entity.id
_entity.type
_entity.pdbx_description
1 polymer ?
#
loop_
_entity_poly.entity_id
_entity_poly.type
_entity_poly.pdbx_seq_one_letter_code
_entity_poly.pdbx_strand_id
1 'polypeptide(L)'
;VVVVANVTKSPDVGTIRAEIADGLGLKFDELTEVGRASRLRQRIRQEMKILVILDDIWGKLSLTEVGVPFGDDHEGCKVLVTSRDLNVLTTDLGAKKVYRL
;
A
#
# COMPACT_ATOMS: atom_id res chain seq x y z
N VAL A 1 6.56 -7.59 10.00
CA VAL A 1 6.39 -6.11 10.17
C VAL A 1 4.95 -5.72 9.87
N VAL A 2 4.42 -4.68 10.50
CA VAL A 2 3.13 -4.08 10.17
C VAL A 2 3.34 -2.60 9.94
N VAL A 3 2.79 -2.08 8.85
CA VAL A 3 2.83 -0.65 8.51
C VAL A 3 1.43 -0.19 8.13
N VAL A 4 1.12 1.05 8.49
CA VAL A 4 -0.21 1.66 8.26
C VAL A 4 0.01 2.93 7.48
N ALA A 5 -0.81 3.15 6.46
CA ALA A 5 -0.93 4.41 5.78
C ALA A 5 -2.40 4.85 5.73
N ASN A 6 -2.64 6.11 6.06
CA ASN A 6 -3.97 6.72 6.02
C ASN A 6 -4.24 7.23 4.61
N VAL A 7 -5.36 6.78 4.06
CA VAL A 7 -5.83 7.22 2.74
C VAL A 7 -6.89 8.28 2.95
N THR A 8 -6.61 9.50 2.50
CA THR A 8 -7.59 10.59 2.56
C THR A 8 -8.56 10.53 1.37
N LYS A 9 -9.61 11.36 1.40
CA LYS A 9 -10.59 11.49 0.29
C LYS A 9 -9.95 11.80 -1.06
N SER A 10 -8.82 12.49 -1.05
CA SER A 10 -7.98 12.75 -2.22
C SER A 10 -6.68 11.95 -2.04
N PRO A 11 -6.66 10.65 -2.40
CA PRO A 11 -5.50 9.80 -2.18
C PRO A 11 -4.30 10.33 -2.95
N ASP A 12 -3.27 10.75 -2.23
CA ASP A 12 -1.98 11.12 -2.79
C ASP A 12 -1.03 9.92 -2.68
N VAL A 13 -0.71 9.32 -3.83
CA VAL A 13 0.16 8.14 -3.93
C VAL A 13 1.53 8.39 -3.29
N GLY A 14 2.07 9.61 -3.43
CA GLY A 14 3.34 10.02 -2.86
C GLY A 14 3.31 10.03 -1.33
N THR A 15 2.22 10.55 -0.76
CA THR A 15 1.99 10.61 0.69
C THR A 15 1.83 9.21 1.28
N ILE A 16 0.99 8.36 0.65
CA ILE A 16 0.83 6.95 1.07
C ILE A 16 2.18 6.23 1.04
N ARG A 17 2.97 6.42 -0.02
CA ARG A 17 4.31 5.84 -0.12
C ARG A 17 5.23 6.31 1.00
N ALA A 18 5.20 7.61 1.32
CA ALA A 18 6.01 8.19 2.38
C ALA A 18 5.65 7.61 3.76
N GLU A 19 4.35 7.50 4.09
CA GLU A 19 3.92 6.91 5.37
C GLU A 19 4.35 5.45 5.53
N ILE A 20 4.26 4.65 4.45
CA ILE A 20 4.76 3.26 4.46
C ILE A 20 6.30 3.25 4.66
N ALA A 21 7.02 4.14 3.98
CA ALA A 21 8.47 4.24 4.09
C ALA A 21 8.90 4.62 5.51
N ASP A 22 8.21 5.58 6.14
CA ASP A 22 8.43 5.99 7.52
C ASP A 22 8.20 4.82 8.49
N GLY A 23 7.12 4.05 8.30
CA GLY A 23 6.86 2.82 9.06
C GLY A 23 7.93 1.73 8.90
N LEU A 24 8.71 1.76 7.82
CA LEU A 24 9.82 0.85 7.54
C LEU A 24 11.21 1.42 7.89
N GLY A 25 11.27 2.67 8.37
CA GLY A 25 12.52 3.39 8.60
C GLY A 25 13.31 3.65 7.31
N LEU A 26 12.62 3.72 6.16
CA LEU A 26 13.22 3.91 4.84
C LEU A 26 13.28 5.40 4.51
N LYS A 27 14.47 5.88 4.11
CA LYS A 27 14.64 7.17 3.45
C LYS A 27 14.78 6.98 1.94
N PHE A 28 14.22 7.92 1.18
CA PHE A 28 14.35 7.96 -0.26
C PHE A 28 15.49 8.89 -0.66
N ASP A 29 16.42 8.37 -1.46
CA ASP A 29 17.45 9.18 -2.13
C ASP A 29 17.05 9.50 -3.57
N GLU A 30 16.03 8.79 -4.09
CA GLU A 30 15.52 8.95 -5.44
C GLU A 30 14.71 10.25 -5.57
N LEU A 31 14.97 10.99 -6.66
CA LEU A 31 14.27 12.23 -7.00
C LEU A 31 12.93 11.99 -7.70
N THR A 32 12.75 10.83 -8.33
CA THR A 32 11.54 10.52 -9.13
C THR A 32 10.60 9.61 -8.37
N GLU A 33 9.30 9.79 -8.59
CA GLU A 33 8.25 8.98 -7.97
C GLU A 33 8.37 7.49 -8.35
N VAL A 34 8.77 7.19 -9.58
CA VAL A 34 9.05 5.82 -10.06
C VAL A 34 10.24 5.20 -9.33
N GLY A 35 11.30 5.99 -9.11
CA GLY A 35 12.47 5.57 -8.34
C GLY A 35 12.10 5.25 -6.90
N ARG A 36 11.35 6.14 -6.25
CA ARG A 36 10.85 5.95 -4.87
C ARG A 36 9.95 4.73 -4.75
N ALA A 37 9.03 4.52 -5.70
CA ALA A 37 8.16 3.34 -5.70
C ALA A 37 8.96 2.04 -5.85
N SER A 38 9.97 2.04 -6.72
CA SER A 38 10.87 0.90 -6.91
C SER A 38 11.69 0.61 -5.65
N ARG A 39 12.21 1.66 -5.00
CA ARG A 39 12.96 1.57 -3.75
C ARG A 39 12.10 1.03 -2.61
N LEU A 40 10.87 1.52 -2.47
CA LEU A 40 9.93 1.00 -1.47
C LEU A 40 9.65 -0.48 -1.72
N ARG A 41 9.37 -0.88 -2.96
CA ARG A 41 9.12 -2.28 -3.32
C ARG A 41 10.28 -3.18 -2.91
N GLN A 42 11.51 -2.77 -3.20
CA GLN A 42 12.71 -3.51 -2.81
C GLN A 42 12.82 -3.65 -1.30
N ARG A 43 12.60 -2.57 -0.55
CA ARG A 43 12.63 -2.59 0.92
C ARG A 43 11.56 -3.51 1.51
N ILE A 44 10.35 -3.50 0.96
CA ILE A 44 9.25 -4.38 1.42
C ILE A 44 9.62 -5.85 1.19
N ARG A 45 10.19 -6.21 0.03
CA ARG A 45 10.61 -7.59 -0.29
C ARG A 45 11.72 -8.14 0.63
N GLN A 46 12.42 -7.29 1.38
CA GLN A 46 13.40 -7.75 2.37
C GLN A 46 12.73 -8.28 3.64
N GLU A 47 11.45 -7.94 3.88
CA GLU A 47 10.69 -8.49 4.98
C GLU A 47 10.20 -9.89 4.64
N MET A 48 10.51 -10.91 5.46
CA MET A 48 9.99 -12.25 5.24
C MET A 48 8.45 -12.29 5.26
N LYS A 49 7.85 -11.50 6.16
CA LYS A 49 6.40 -11.32 6.29
C LYS A 49 6.06 -9.89 6.67
N ILE A 50 5.15 -9.28 5.92
CA ILE A 50 4.69 -7.92 6.15
C ILE A 50 3.20 -7.77 5.87
N LEU A 51 2.54 -6.99 6.71
CA LEU A 51 1.18 -6.51 6.49
C LEU A 51 1.22 -5.00 6.23
N VAL A 52 0.74 -4.58 5.07
CA VAL A 52 0.50 -3.18 4.73
C VAL A 52 -0.98 -2.89 4.92
N ILE A 53 -1.32 -1.95 5.79
CA ILE A 53 -2.70 -1.53 6.06
C ILE A 53 -2.92 -0.17 5.39
N LEU A 54 -3.91 -0.09 4.52
CA LEU A 54 -4.33 1.15 3.87
C LEU A 54 -5.72 1.51 4.39
N ASP A 55 -5.76 2.50 5.28
CA ASP A 55 -6.97 2.84 6.03
C ASP A 55 -7.81 3.91 5.33
N ASP A 56 -9.14 3.75 5.32
CA ASP A 56 -10.13 4.70 4.81
C ASP A 56 -9.99 5.03 3.31
N ILE A 57 -9.85 4.01 2.43
CA ILE A 57 -9.75 4.26 0.98
C ILE A 57 -11.07 4.79 0.40
N TRP A 58 -10.98 5.85 -0.41
CA TRP A 58 -12.13 6.52 -1.03
C TRP A 58 -12.27 6.29 -2.55
N GLY A 59 -11.35 5.56 -3.19
CA GLY A 59 -11.41 5.28 -4.63
C GLY A 59 -10.28 4.37 -5.13
N LYS A 60 -10.00 4.42 -6.44
CA LYS A 60 -8.95 3.61 -7.07
C LYS A 60 -7.57 3.96 -6.54
N LEU A 61 -6.76 2.95 -6.29
CA LEU A 61 -5.38 3.08 -5.86
C LEU A 61 -4.51 2.02 -6.54
N SER A 62 -3.43 2.46 -7.19
CA SER A 62 -2.46 1.56 -7.82
C SER A 62 -1.38 1.17 -6.82
N LEU A 63 -1.43 -0.06 -6.27
CA LEU A 63 -0.37 -0.59 -5.40
C LEU A 63 1.00 -0.59 -6.11
N THR A 64 1.01 -0.77 -7.42
CA THR A 64 2.23 -0.72 -8.23
C THR A 64 2.86 0.68 -8.22
N GLU A 65 2.05 1.72 -8.38
CA GLU A 65 2.54 3.11 -8.32
C GLU A 65 2.98 3.50 -6.92
N VAL A 66 2.29 3.03 -5.87
CA VAL A 66 2.76 3.22 -4.50
C VAL A 66 4.12 2.51 -4.30
N GLY A 67 4.30 1.32 -4.88
CA GLY A 67 5.49 0.48 -4.68
C GLY A 67 5.24 -0.68 -3.72
N VAL A 68 3.99 -1.04 -3.47
CA VAL A 68 3.63 -2.19 -2.62
C VAL A 68 3.61 -3.46 -3.48
N PRO A 69 4.48 -4.46 -3.22
CA PRO A 69 4.39 -5.77 -3.86
C PRO A 69 3.17 -6.52 -3.34
N PHE A 70 2.51 -7.32 -4.18
CA PHE A 70 1.37 -8.14 -3.77
C PHE A 70 1.25 -9.41 -4.62
N GLY A 71 0.58 -10.44 -4.09
CA GLY A 71 0.41 -11.71 -4.79
C GLY A 71 1.75 -12.41 -5.02
N ASP A 72 1.97 -12.87 -6.25
CA ASP A 72 3.18 -13.61 -6.64
C ASP A 72 4.44 -12.74 -6.64
N ASP A 73 4.28 -11.41 -6.60
CA ASP A 73 5.40 -10.48 -6.49
C ASP A 73 6.12 -10.58 -5.14
N HIS A 74 5.39 -10.97 -4.09
CA HIS A 74 5.91 -11.27 -2.77
C HIS A 74 4.85 -12.00 -1.91
N GLU A 75 4.95 -13.32 -1.81
CA GLU A 75 3.96 -14.14 -1.09
C GLU A 75 3.79 -13.78 0.41
N GLY A 76 4.87 -13.27 1.01
CA GLY A 76 4.94 -12.80 2.40
C GLY A 76 4.32 -11.42 2.63
N CYS A 77 4.00 -10.66 1.57
CA CYS A 77 3.30 -9.39 1.68
C CYS A 77 1.78 -9.60 1.61
N LYS A 78 1.08 -9.11 2.63
CA LYS A 78 -0.39 -9.00 2.63
C LYS A 78 -0.79 -7.53 2.69
N VAL A 79 -1.88 -7.20 2.01
CA VAL A 79 -2.47 -5.87 2.04
C VAL A 79 -3.86 -5.98 2.66
N LEU A 80 -4.10 -5.19 3.70
CA LEU A 80 -5.42 -4.97 4.28
C LEU A 80 -5.87 -3.57 3.87
N VAL A 81 -7.08 -3.49 3.34
CA VAL A 81 -7.71 -2.23 2.97
C VAL A 81 -8.98 -2.05 3.78
N THR A 82 -9.25 -0.84 4.24
CA THR A 82 -10.53 -0.49 4.85
C THR A 82 -11.19 0.62 4.02
N SER A 83 -12.51 0.61 3.97
CA SER A 83 -13.30 1.67 3.32
C SER A 83 -14.69 1.67 3.92
N ARG A 84 -15.34 2.83 3.87
CA ARG A 84 -16.77 3.00 4.21
C ARG A 84 -17.67 2.70 3.02
N ASP A 85 -17.11 2.58 1.82
CA ASP A 85 -17.82 2.21 0.61
C ASP A 85 -17.40 0.81 0.15
N LEU A 86 -18.37 -0.12 0.18
CA LEU A 86 -18.15 -1.49 -0.26
C LEU A 86 -17.71 -1.57 -1.74
N ASN A 87 -18.18 -0.65 -2.59
CA ASN A 87 -17.81 -0.63 -4.01
C ASN A 87 -16.34 -0.32 -4.22
N VAL A 88 -15.74 0.50 -3.35
CA VAL A 88 -14.29 0.78 -3.40
C VAL A 88 -13.51 -0.52 -3.13
N LEU A 89 -13.95 -1.32 -2.15
CA LEU A 89 -13.30 -2.59 -1.82
C LEU A 89 -13.47 -3.63 -2.94
N THR A 90 -14.67 -3.78 -3.49
CA THR A 90 -14.98 -4.86 -4.45
C THR A 90 -14.63 -4.51 -5.89
N THR A 91 -14.94 -3.29 -6.31
CA THR A 91 -14.90 -2.89 -7.73
C THR A 91 -13.63 -2.13 -8.07
N ASP A 92 -13.23 -1.16 -7.23
CA ASP A 92 -12.06 -0.34 -7.52
C ASP A 92 -10.73 -1.02 -7.16
N LEU A 93 -10.71 -1.78 -6.07
CA LEU A 93 -9.50 -2.47 -5.58
C LEU A 93 -9.48 -3.97 -5.87
N GLY A 94 -10.65 -4.59 -6.12
CA GLY A 94 -10.74 -6.02 -6.39
C GLY A 94 -10.34 -6.90 -5.18
N ALA A 95 -10.77 -6.52 -3.97
CA ALA A 95 -10.41 -7.24 -2.75
C ALA A 95 -10.83 -8.73 -2.81
N LYS A 96 -9.87 -9.63 -2.57
CA LYS A 96 -10.11 -11.10 -2.62
C LYS A 96 -11.02 -11.61 -1.51
N LYS A 97 -11.03 -10.92 -0.35
CA LYS A 97 -11.86 -11.26 0.80
C LYS A 97 -12.33 -9.99 1.45
N VAL A 98 -13.63 -9.90 1.67
CA VAL A 98 -14.29 -8.75 2.26
C VAL A 98 -14.98 -9.19 3.54
N TYR A 99 -14.82 -8.40 4.59
CA TYR A 99 -15.49 -8.60 5.86
C TYR A 99 -16.32 -7.36 6.15
N ARG A 100 -17.55 -7.56 6.63
CA ARG A 100 -18.41 -6.48 7.10
C ARG A 100 -18.42 -6.53 8.62
N LEU A 101 -18.03 -5.43 9.23
CA LEU A 101 -18.07 -5.23 10.68
C LEU A 101 -19.43 -4.66 11.10
#